data_AF-A0A6A6HNX9-F1
#
_entry.id   AF-A0A6A6HNX9-F1
#
_cell.length_a   1.000
_cell.length_b   1.000
_cell.length_c   1.000
_cell.angle_alpha   90.00
_cell.angle_beta   90.00
_cell.angle_gamma   90.00
#
_symmetry.space_group_name_H-M   'P 1'
#
loop_
_entity.id
_entity.type
_entity.pdbx_description
1 polymer ?
#
loop_
_entity_poly.entity_id
_entity_poly.type
_entity_poly.pdbx_seq_one_letter_code
_entity_poly.pdbx_strand_id
1 'polypeptide(L)'
;MPPKTIHLIRHAQGYHNLTTANHALPDPLLTPFGESQCRTLSTHFPFPAPSSPTTTPSLLLAASPLKRTLSTALLVFSPLLASHPTLRILALPEAQETSDLPCDTGSTHAELLQEFANQPVDLSLVAAAGDSWNRKVGKWSPHAEAVAQRAREVREWVWDRGEEVVALVTHGGFLHYLTEDWSGANKFQGTGWANTEFRTFTFASESPSPSYSIVESSASRRRRSGSEKPLTEAEQRNLKRSAEVQSEKNKKDSKKDDTKKGLFAFSKLRASASARDFVGGY
;
A
#
# COMPACT_ATOMS: atom_id res chain seq x y z
N MET A 1 22.34 9.00 -11.50
CA MET A 1 22.18 9.60 -10.15
C MET A 1 20.82 9.16 -9.65
N PRO A 2 20.68 8.83 -8.35
CA PRO A 2 19.40 8.42 -7.79
C PRO A 2 18.36 9.56 -7.92
N PRO A 3 17.06 9.24 -7.79
CA PRO A 3 16.01 10.24 -7.80
C PRO A 3 16.23 11.31 -6.74
N LYS A 4 16.05 12.56 -7.14
CA LYS A 4 16.18 13.73 -6.27
C LYS A 4 14.96 13.88 -5.36
N THR A 5 13.78 13.44 -5.82
CA THR A 5 12.52 13.57 -5.08
C THR A 5 11.72 12.28 -5.13
N ILE A 6 11.24 11.84 -3.98
CA ILE A 6 10.39 10.65 -3.84
C ILE A 6 9.07 11.09 -3.20
N HIS A 7 7.96 10.97 -3.92
CA HIS A 7 6.62 11.16 -3.39
C HIS A 7 6.02 9.80 -3.06
N LEU A 8 5.70 9.60 -1.78
CA LEU A 8 5.01 8.40 -1.31
C LEU A 8 3.57 8.74 -0.97
N ILE A 9 2.63 7.98 -1.50
CA ILE A 9 1.19 8.27 -1.43
C ILE A 9 0.47 7.03 -0.86
N ARG A 10 -0.35 7.22 0.18
CA ARG A 10 -1.29 6.19 0.61
C ARG A 10 -2.50 6.17 -0.35
N HIS A 11 -2.94 4.98 -0.76
CA HIS A 11 -4.14 4.82 -1.59
C HIS A 11 -5.38 5.55 -1.00
N ALA A 12 -6.31 5.92 -1.88
CA ALA A 12 -7.59 6.50 -1.49
C ALA A 12 -8.51 5.49 -0.80
N GLN A 13 -9.64 5.94 -0.26
CA GLN A 13 -10.56 5.04 0.41
C GLN A 13 -11.02 3.89 -0.51
N GLY A 14 -10.72 2.66 -0.12
CA GLY A 14 -11.27 1.44 -0.72
C GLY A 14 -12.43 0.88 0.08
N TYR A 15 -13.18 -0.05 -0.51
CA TYR A 15 -14.29 -0.70 0.21
C TYR A 15 -13.84 -1.37 1.52
N HIS A 16 -12.62 -1.91 1.59
CA HIS A 16 -12.06 -2.45 2.85
C HIS A 16 -11.94 -1.42 3.98
N ASN A 17 -11.84 -0.11 3.69
CA ASN A 17 -11.73 0.91 4.72
C ASN A 17 -13.06 1.23 5.41
N LEU A 18 -14.19 0.79 4.85
CA LEU A 18 -15.52 1.14 5.38
C LEU A 18 -15.84 0.41 6.68
N THR A 19 -15.50 -0.88 6.77
CA THR A 19 -15.76 -1.71 7.95
C THR A 19 -14.73 -2.83 8.06
N THR A 20 -14.49 -3.34 9.27
CA THR A 20 -13.61 -4.50 9.50
C THR A 20 -14.11 -5.75 8.78
N ALA A 21 -15.43 -5.92 8.60
CA ALA A 21 -15.99 -7.05 7.86
C ALA A 21 -15.53 -7.05 6.38
N ASN A 22 -15.31 -5.86 5.81
CA ASN A 22 -14.84 -5.73 4.44
C ASN A 22 -13.36 -6.14 4.25
N HIS A 23 -12.63 -6.45 5.32
CA HIS A 23 -11.30 -7.05 5.19
C HIS A 23 -11.35 -8.44 4.53
N ALA A 24 -12.51 -9.09 4.51
CA ALA A 24 -12.74 -10.34 3.80
C ALA A 24 -12.96 -10.17 2.28
N LEU A 25 -13.13 -8.95 1.78
CA LEU A 25 -13.25 -8.69 0.34
C LEU A 25 -11.89 -8.89 -0.34
N PRO A 26 -11.77 -9.75 -1.37
CA PRO A 26 -10.52 -9.90 -2.11
C PRO A 26 -10.23 -8.65 -2.96
N ASP A 27 -8.98 -8.18 -2.90
CA ASP A 27 -8.44 -7.06 -3.69
C ASP A 27 -9.46 -5.93 -4.04
N PRO A 28 -10.05 -5.26 -3.02
CA PRO A 28 -11.21 -4.42 -3.23
C PRO A 28 -10.87 -3.12 -3.97
N LEU A 29 -11.84 -2.69 -4.79
CA LEU A 29 -11.81 -1.42 -5.51
C LEU A 29 -11.93 -0.20 -4.59
N LEU A 30 -11.73 0.99 -5.18
CA LEU A 30 -12.03 2.27 -4.56
C LEU A 30 -13.53 2.47 -4.35
N THR A 31 -13.89 3.24 -3.34
CA THR A 31 -15.26 3.76 -3.21
C THR A 31 -15.43 5.03 -4.05
N PRO A 32 -16.66 5.47 -4.35
CA PRO A 32 -16.88 6.78 -5.00
C PRO A 32 -16.27 7.96 -4.23
N PHE A 33 -16.25 7.87 -2.89
CA PHE A 33 -15.56 8.84 -2.06
C PHE A 33 -14.04 8.76 -2.23
N GLY A 34 -13.47 7.55 -2.30
CA GLY A 34 -12.06 7.35 -2.64
C GLY A 34 -11.68 7.96 -3.99
N GLU A 35 -12.51 7.80 -5.02
CA GLU A 35 -12.28 8.46 -6.31
C GLU A 35 -12.28 9.99 -6.17
N SER A 36 -13.16 10.53 -5.33
CA SER A 36 -13.24 11.97 -5.06
C SER A 36 -11.98 12.47 -4.35
N GLN A 37 -11.46 11.70 -3.39
CA GLN A 37 -10.16 11.95 -2.76
C GLN A 37 -9.02 11.98 -3.78
N CYS A 38 -9.00 11.04 -4.75
CA CYS A 38 -8.00 11.04 -5.82
C CYS A 38 -8.06 12.33 -6.66
N ARG A 39 -9.27 12.77 -7.03
CA ARG A 39 -9.46 14.02 -7.78
C ARG A 39 -8.98 15.23 -6.99
N THR A 40 -9.28 15.29 -5.69
CA THR A 40 -8.76 16.35 -4.81
C THR A 40 -7.23 16.33 -4.75
N LEU A 41 -6.61 15.17 -4.55
CA LEU A 41 -5.15 15.07 -4.56
C LEU A 41 -4.56 15.52 -5.90
N SER A 42 -5.20 15.14 -7.02
CA SER A 42 -4.78 15.55 -8.36
C SER A 42 -4.76 17.07 -8.57
N THR A 43 -5.52 17.90 -7.82
CA THR A 43 -5.52 19.35 -8.04
C THR A 43 -4.34 20.07 -7.38
N HIS A 44 -3.73 19.45 -6.38
CA HIS A 44 -2.66 20.06 -5.58
C HIS A 44 -1.40 19.18 -5.48
N PHE A 45 -1.34 18.07 -6.21
CA PHE A 45 -0.14 17.26 -6.29
C PHE A 45 0.98 18.10 -6.95
N PRO A 46 2.20 18.12 -6.40
CA PRO A 46 3.30 18.91 -6.95
C PRO A 46 3.88 18.23 -8.19
N PHE A 47 3.11 18.22 -9.29
CA PHE A 47 3.58 17.67 -10.55
C PHE A 47 4.88 18.37 -10.98
N PRO A 48 5.87 17.63 -11.52
CA PRO A 48 7.07 18.25 -12.03
C PRO A 48 6.70 19.31 -13.09
N ALA A 49 7.24 20.52 -12.94
CA ALA A 49 7.07 21.55 -13.94
C ALA A 49 7.74 21.09 -15.25
N PRO A 50 7.13 21.33 -16.43
CA PRO A 50 7.80 21.08 -17.69
C PRO A 50 9.08 21.93 -17.75
N SER A 51 10.24 21.31 -17.93
CA SER A 51 11.48 22.03 -18.21
C SER A 51 11.47 22.65 -19.61
N SER A 52 10.63 22.14 -20.51
CA SER A 52 10.31 22.65 -21.84
C SER A 52 9.00 22.02 -22.33
N PRO A 53 8.21 22.68 -23.20
CA PRO A 53 7.02 22.10 -23.82
C PRO A 53 7.27 20.78 -24.60
N THR A 54 8.52 20.42 -24.88
CA THR A 54 8.90 19.19 -25.60
C THR A 54 9.60 18.14 -24.74
N THR A 55 9.88 18.41 -23.46
CA THR A 55 10.61 17.49 -22.59
C THR A 55 9.65 16.70 -21.71
N THR A 56 9.65 15.38 -21.85
CA THR A 56 8.95 14.48 -20.93
C THR A 56 9.51 14.71 -19.51
N PRO A 57 8.65 14.90 -18.49
CA PRO A 57 9.10 14.96 -17.12
C PRO A 57 9.95 13.73 -16.79
N SER A 58 11.11 13.93 -16.16
CA SER A 58 11.92 12.82 -15.63
C SER A 58 11.22 12.25 -14.38
N LEU A 59 10.11 11.55 -14.61
CA LEU A 59 9.16 11.09 -13.60
C LEU A 59 8.81 9.62 -13.81
N LEU A 60 8.99 8.83 -12.77
CA LEU A 60 8.47 7.48 -12.67
C LEU A 60 7.18 7.46 -11.87
N LEU A 61 6.13 6.87 -12.43
CA LEU A 61 4.91 6.55 -11.72
C LEU A 61 4.91 5.07 -11.38
N ALA A 62 4.83 4.74 -10.10
CA ALA A 62 4.75 3.37 -9.63
C ALA A 62 3.57 3.19 -8.66
N ALA A 63 3.04 1.98 -8.60
CA ALA A 63 2.03 1.62 -7.62
C ALA A 63 2.17 0.16 -7.22
N SER A 64 1.71 -0.21 -6.02
CA SER A 64 1.55 -1.64 -5.72
C SER A 64 0.53 -2.26 -6.70
N PRO A 65 0.64 -3.56 -7.03
CA PRO A 65 -0.28 -4.24 -7.95
C PRO A 65 -1.63 -4.62 -7.32
N LEU A 66 -2.12 -3.87 -6.33
CA LEU A 66 -3.48 -4.01 -5.82
C LEU A 66 -4.41 -3.02 -6.53
N LYS A 67 -5.66 -3.43 -6.77
CA LYS A 67 -6.61 -2.66 -7.58
C LYS A 67 -6.77 -1.23 -7.05
N ARG A 68 -6.95 -1.06 -5.74
CA ARG A 68 -7.08 0.26 -5.10
C ARG A 68 -5.88 1.19 -5.31
N THR A 69 -4.64 0.68 -5.34
CA THR A 69 -3.44 1.52 -5.54
C THR A 69 -3.28 1.87 -7.01
N LEU A 70 -3.53 0.93 -7.92
CA LEU A 70 -3.53 1.18 -9.36
C LEU A 70 -4.60 2.20 -9.75
N SER A 71 -5.85 2.04 -9.29
CA SER A 71 -6.92 3.02 -9.52
C SER A 71 -6.62 4.37 -8.89
N THR A 72 -6.00 4.41 -7.69
CA THR A 72 -5.58 5.68 -7.08
C THR A 72 -4.55 6.38 -7.97
N ALA A 73 -3.52 5.68 -8.41
CA ALA A 73 -2.49 6.24 -9.29
C ALA A 73 -3.09 6.73 -10.62
N LEU A 74 -3.93 5.93 -11.26
CA LEU A 74 -4.61 6.30 -12.51
C LEU A 74 -5.40 7.60 -12.38
N LEU A 75 -6.16 7.75 -11.29
CA LEU A 75 -6.98 8.94 -11.08
C LEU A 75 -6.15 10.18 -10.69
N VAL A 76 -5.20 10.02 -9.77
CA VAL A 76 -4.34 11.13 -9.29
C VAL A 76 -3.45 11.67 -10.41
N PHE A 77 -2.91 10.79 -11.26
CA PHE A 77 -1.99 11.15 -12.34
C PHE A 77 -2.66 11.27 -13.70
N SER A 78 -4.01 11.25 -13.75
CA SER A 78 -4.76 11.33 -15.01
C SER A 78 -4.36 12.52 -15.91
N PRO A 79 -4.07 13.75 -15.41
CA PRO A 79 -3.64 14.83 -16.28
C PRO A 79 -2.28 14.59 -16.96
N LEU A 80 -1.35 13.93 -16.26
CA LEU A 80 -0.04 13.57 -16.81
C LEU A 80 -0.15 12.45 -17.82
N LEU A 81 -0.90 11.39 -17.49
CA LEU A 81 -1.11 10.24 -18.38
C LEU A 81 -1.82 10.64 -19.68
N ALA A 82 -2.77 11.60 -19.61
CA ALA A 82 -3.45 12.13 -20.79
C ALA A 82 -2.54 12.98 -21.68
N SER A 83 -1.60 13.73 -21.08
CA SER A 83 -0.67 14.60 -21.82
C SER A 83 0.59 13.87 -22.33
N HIS A 84 0.88 12.67 -21.80
CA HIS A 84 2.05 11.87 -22.16
C HIS A 84 1.65 10.42 -22.48
N PRO A 85 1.26 10.12 -23.73
CA PRO A 85 0.70 8.80 -24.12
C PRO A 85 1.63 7.60 -23.88
N THR A 86 2.94 7.83 -23.76
CA THR A 86 3.94 6.80 -23.47
C THR A 86 4.15 6.56 -21.98
N LEU A 87 3.70 7.48 -21.12
CA LEU A 87 3.83 7.35 -19.66
C LEU A 87 2.92 6.23 -19.16
N ARG A 88 3.48 5.35 -18.33
CA ARG A 88 2.76 4.22 -17.71
C ARG A 88 2.97 4.23 -16.20
N ILE A 89 2.01 3.66 -15.48
CA ILE A 89 2.17 3.31 -14.07
C ILE A 89 2.76 1.92 -13.98
N LEU A 90 3.96 1.82 -13.42
CA LEU A 90 4.63 0.55 -13.20
C LEU A 90 4.11 -0.14 -11.94
N ALA A 91 3.56 -1.33 -12.09
CA ALA A 91 3.06 -2.11 -10.97
C ALA A 91 4.21 -2.84 -10.26
N LEU A 92 4.54 -2.43 -9.03
CA LEU A 92 5.69 -2.91 -8.25
C LEU A 92 5.24 -3.86 -7.13
N PRO A 93 5.40 -5.20 -7.27
CA PRO A 93 4.91 -6.19 -6.30
C PRO A 93 5.42 -6.01 -4.88
N GLU A 94 6.68 -5.60 -4.72
CA GLU A 94 7.32 -5.39 -3.42
C GLU A 94 6.58 -4.38 -2.55
N ALA A 95 5.88 -3.42 -3.17
CA ALA A 95 5.15 -2.35 -2.51
C ALA A 95 3.73 -2.72 -2.03
N GLN A 96 3.37 -4.02 -2.01
CA GLN A 96 2.08 -4.48 -1.51
C GLN A 96 1.92 -4.34 0.02
N GLU A 97 0.66 -4.25 0.49
CA GLU A 97 0.32 -4.16 1.92
C GLU A 97 0.83 -5.37 2.72
N THR A 98 0.90 -5.18 4.02
CA THR A 98 1.62 -5.99 4.99
C THR A 98 0.83 -7.18 5.52
N SER A 99 -0.50 -7.21 5.44
CA SER A 99 -1.27 -8.33 5.99
C SER A 99 -1.53 -9.44 4.95
N ASP A 100 -1.95 -10.60 5.44
CA ASP A 100 -2.45 -11.76 4.70
C ASP A 100 -3.99 -11.81 4.62
N LEU A 101 -4.67 -10.73 5.00
CA LEU A 101 -6.12 -10.64 4.85
C LEU A 101 -6.50 -10.64 3.36
N PRO A 102 -7.70 -11.14 3.00
CA PRO A 102 -8.16 -11.14 1.61
C PRO A 102 -8.07 -9.76 0.94
N CYS A 103 -8.37 -8.69 1.67
CA CYS A 103 -8.27 -7.33 1.12
C CYS A 103 -6.85 -6.90 0.77
N ASP A 104 -5.82 -7.49 1.37
CA ASP A 104 -4.42 -7.18 1.12
C ASP A 104 -3.75 -8.21 0.22
N THR A 105 -4.50 -9.21 -0.23
CA THR A 105 -4.05 -10.24 -1.17
C THR A 105 -4.43 -9.79 -2.58
N GLY A 106 -3.43 -9.51 -3.42
CA GLY A 106 -3.66 -8.98 -4.77
C GLY A 106 -4.25 -10.00 -5.74
N SER A 107 -4.90 -9.52 -6.80
CA SER A 107 -5.41 -10.35 -7.90
C SER A 107 -4.28 -11.03 -8.68
N THR A 108 -4.58 -12.07 -9.45
CA THR A 108 -3.61 -12.72 -10.34
C THR A 108 -3.18 -11.79 -11.48
N HIS A 109 -2.06 -12.09 -12.12
CA HIS A 109 -1.59 -11.33 -13.29
C HIS A 109 -2.64 -11.28 -14.41
N ALA A 110 -3.35 -12.38 -14.67
CA ALA A 110 -4.40 -12.45 -15.68
C ALA A 110 -5.62 -11.57 -15.33
N GLU A 111 -6.05 -11.57 -14.07
CA GLU A 111 -7.14 -10.71 -13.61
C GLU A 111 -6.75 -9.22 -13.68
N LEU A 112 -5.50 -8.87 -13.34
CA LEU A 112 -5.00 -7.50 -13.47
C LEU A 112 -4.93 -7.05 -14.93
N LEU A 113 -4.47 -7.92 -15.84
CA LEU A 113 -4.48 -7.65 -17.28
C LEU A 113 -5.90 -7.38 -17.78
N GLN A 114 -6.88 -8.15 -17.32
CA GLN A 114 -8.27 -7.96 -17.71
C GLN A 114 -8.85 -6.65 -17.14
N GLU A 115 -8.65 -6.40 -15.85
CA GLU A 115 -9.16 -5.20 -15.15
C GLU A 115 -8.59 -3.91 -15.75
N PHE A 116 -7.30 -3.91 -16.12
CA PHE A 116 -6.57 -2.72 -16.57
C PHE A 116 -6.22 -2.74 -18.07
N ALA A 117 -6.86 -3.58 -18.87
CA ALA A 117 -6.51 -3.81 -20.29
C ALA A 117 -6.37 -2.54 -21.14
N ASN A 118 -7.20 -1.53 -20.86
CA ASN A 118 -7.24 -0.26 -21.61
C ASN A 118 -6.66 0.92 -20.81
N GLN A 119 -5.92 0.64 -19.74
CA GLN A 119 -5.32 1.64 -18.88
C GLN A 119 -3.79 1.65 -19.08
N PRO A 120 -3.11 2.79 -18.86
CA PRO A 120 -1.67 2.90 -18.98
C PRO A 120 -0.94 2.26 -17.79
N VAL A 121 -1.17 0.97 -17.54
CA VAL A 121 -0.54 0.18 -16.47
C VAL A 121 0.46 -0.80 -17.09
N ASP A 122 1.68 -0.81 -16.55
CA ASP A 122 2.72 -1.77 -16.90
C ASP A 122 2.80 -2.85 -15.80
N LEU A 123 2.46 -4.08 -16.17
CA LEU A 123 2.46 -5.26 -15.29
C LEU A 123 3.70 -6.15 -15.47
N SER A 124 4.73 -5.69 -16.18
CA SER A 124 5.93 -6.48 -16.47
C SER A 124 6.64 -7.02 -15.22
N LEU A 125 6.73 -6.21 -14.15
CA LEU A 125 7.30 -6.66 -12.88
C LEU A 125 6.41 -7.67 -12.14
N VAL A 126 5.09 -7.59 -12.31
CA VAL A 126 4.15 -8.58 -11.77
C VAL A 126 4.35 -9.91 -12.48
N ALA A 127 4.48 -9.90 -13.81
CA ALA A 127 4.80 -11.09 -14.59
C ALA A 127 6.15 -11.69 -14.17
N ALA A 128 7.19 -10.87 -13.99
CA ALA A 128 8.52 -11.30 -13.57
C ALA A 128 8.55 -11.89 -12.14
N ALA A 129 7.70 -11.39 -11.24
CA ALA A 129 7.58 -11.92 -9.88
C ALA A 129 6.91 -13.32 -9.84
N GLY A 130 6.24 -13.72 -10.93
CA GLY A 130 5.56 -15.01 -11.07
C GLY A 130 4.33 -15.18 -10.17
N ASP A 131 3.62 -16.30 -10.31
CA ASP A 131 2.30 -16.53 -9.70
C ASP A 131 2.27 -16.56 -8.15
N SER A 132 3.42 -16.47 -7.51
CA SER A 132 3.54 -16.51 -6.05
C SER A 132 3.49 -15.14 -5.37
N TRP A 133 3.58 -14.03 -6.13
CA TRP A 133 3.76 -12.69 -5.56
C TRP A 133 2.65 -12.28 -4.59
N ASN A 134 1.42 -12.72 -4.86
CA ASN A 134 0.24 -12.42 -4.06
C ASN A 134 -0.07 -13.48 -2.98
N ARG A 135 0.77 -14.51 -2.80
CA ARG A 135 0.47 -15.65 -1.89
C ARG A 135 0.83 -15.42 -0.42
N LYS A 136 1.44 -14.29 -0.09
CA LYS A 136 1.76 -13.88 1.29
C LYS A 136 2.62 -14.89 2.07
N VAL A 137 3.57 -15.52 1.38
CA VAL A 137 4.55 -16.47 1.93
C VAL A 137 5.97 -16.12 1.50
N GLY A 138 6.99 -16.62 2.23
CA GLY A 138 8.40 -16.34 1.92
C GLY A 138 8.69 -14.84 1.94
N LYS A 139 9.29 -14.31 0.85
CA LYS A 139 9.48 -12.86 0.64
C LYS A 139 8.19 -12.04 0.77
N TRP A 140 7.06 -12.61 0.38
CA TRP A 140 5.75 -11.93 0.38
C TRP A 140 5.05 -11.99 1.73
N SER A 141 5.63 -12.70 2.69
CA SER A 141 5.09 -12.95 4.02
C SER A 141 4.65 -11.67 4.74
N PRO A 142 3.58 -11.75 5.56
CA PRO A 142 3.10 -10.63 6.37
C PRO A 142 3.92 -10.40 7.65
N HIS A 143 5.02 -11.13 7.84
CA HIS A 143 5.90 -11.01 9.00
C HIS A 143 6.80 -9.78 8.85
N ALA A 144 7.04 -9.07 9.97
CA ALA A 144 7.74 -7.79 9.98
C ALA A 144 9.11 -7.83 9.29
N GLU A 145 9.86 -8.92 9.43
CA GLU A 145 11.16 -9.10 8.77
C GLU A 145 11.04 -9.15 7.25
N ALA A 146 10.12 -9.95 6.71
CA ALA A 146 9.88 -10.03 5.27
C ALA A 146 9.35 -8.70 4.70
N VAL A 147 8.49 -8.00 5.45
CA VAL A 147 8.02 -6.66 5.06
C VAL A 147 9.17 -5.64 5.06
N ALA A 148 10.02 -5.65 6.09
CA ALA A 148 11.18 -4.77 6.17
C ALA A 148 12.17 -5.02 5.03
N GLN A 149 12.37 -6.29 4.66
CA GLN A 149 13.21 -6.67 3.53
C GLN A 149 12.64 -6.16 2.20
N ARG A 150 11.33 -6.34 1.95
CA ARG A 150 10.67 -5.77 0.76
C ARG A 150 10.75 -4.24 0.72
N ALA A 151 10.60 -3.58 1.86
CA ALA A 151 10.76 -2.14 1.97
C ALA A 151 12.18 -1.69 1.59
N ARG A 152 13.21 -2.43 2.03
CA ARG A 152 14.61 -2.18 1.63
C ARG A 152 14.80 -2.38 0.12
N GLU A 153 14.30 -3.49 -0.44
CA GLU A 153 14.34 -3.76 -1.88
C GLU A 153 13.69 -2.65 -2.70
N VAL A 154 12.57 -2.07 -2.23
CA VAL A 154 11.95 -0.91 -2.89
C VAL A 154 12.86 0.32 -2.83
N ARG A 155 13.55 0.58 -1.71
CA ARG A 155 14.49 1.70 -1.62
C ARG A 155 15.70 1.52 -2.52
N GLU A 156 16.26 0.31 -2.59
CA GLU A 156 17.33 -0.06 -3.53
C GLU A 156 16.87 0.13 -4.98
N TRP A 157 15.70 -0.40 -5.32
CA TRP A 157 15.14 -0.25 -6.65
C TRP A 157 14.89 1.21 -7.03
N VAL A 158 14.39 2.04 -6.09
CA VAL A 158 14.22 3.49 -6.28
C VAL A 158 15.58 4.17 -6.44
N TRP A 159 16.61 3.76 -5.70
CA TRP A 159 17.96 4.34 -5.80
C TRP A 159 18.56 4.16 -7.20
N ASP A 160 18.35 3.00 -7.81
CA ASP A 160 18.89 2.67 -9.14
C ASP A 160 18.11 3.31 -10.29
N ARG A 161 17.04 4.06 -10.00
CA ARG A 161 16.26 4.78 -11.01
C ARG A 161 17.02 5.98 -11.57
N GLY A 162 16.85 6.21 -12.87
CA GLY A 162 17.42 7.37 -13.58
C GLY A 162 16.50 8.59 -13.58
N GLU A 163 15.24 8.42 -13.17
CA GLU A 163 14.25 9.47 -13.10
C GLU A 163 14.55 10.46 -11.97
N GLU A 164 14.33 11.77 -12.21
CA GLU A 164 14.56 12.80 -11.18
C GLU A 164 13.53 12.72 -10.06
N VAL A 165 12.30 12.31 -10.40
CA VAL A 165 11.18 12.19 -9.47
C VAL A 165 10.60 10.78 -9.56
N VAL A 166 10.32 10.19 -8.41
CA VAL A 166 9.52 8.96 -8.31
C VAL A 166 8.27 9.25 -7.51
N ALA A 167 7.10 8.88 -8.02
CA ALA A 167 5.86 8.88 -7.26
C ALA A 167 5.36 7.43 -7.10
N LEU A 168 5.26 6.96 -5.86
CA LEU A 168 4.84 5.61 -5.51
C LEU A 168 3.52 5.64 -4.71
N VAL A 169 2.48 5.03 -5.26
CA VAL A 169 1.20 4.81 -4.58
C VAL A 169 1.18 3.42 -3.92
N THR A 170 1.08 3.40 -2.60
CA THR A 170 1.15 2.17 -1.79
C THR A 170 0.17 2.27 -0.61
N HIS A 171 0.45 1.57 0.48
CA HIS A 171 -0.45 1.36 1.60
C HIS A 171 0.14 1.84 2.91
N GLY A 172 -0.75 2.17 3.85
CA GLY A 172 -0.36 2.77 5.12
C GLY A 172 0.55 1.88 5.96
N GLY A 173 0.23 0.59 6.08
CA GLY A 173 1.05 -0.34 6.85
C GLY A 173 2.44 -0.50 6.26
N PHE A 174 2.53 -0.61 4.93
CA PHE A 174 3.81 -0.74 4.22
C PHE A 174 4.67 0.52 4.32
N LEU A 175 4.06 1.71 4.33
CA LEU A 175 4.78 2.98 4.40
C LEU A 175 5.62 3.13 5.67
N HIS A 176 5.18 2.58 6.81
CA HIS A 176 6.00 2.58 8.03
C HIS A 176 7.35 1.89 7.85
N TYR A 177 7.39 0.79 7.10
CA TYR A 177 8.62 0.07 6.81
C TYR A 177 9.45 0.78 5.75
N LEU A 178 8.78 1.27 4.71
CA LEU A 178 9.43 1.96 3.60
C LEU A 178 10.14 3.24 4.06
N THR A 179 9.49 4.03 4.92
CA THR A 179 10.03 5.32 5.39
C THR A 179 10.79 5.23 6.71
N GLU A 180 10.76 4.06 7.37
CA GLU A 180 11.33 3.86 8.71
C GLU A 180 10.74 4.85 9.74
N ASP A 181 9.53 5.37 9.48
CA ASP A 181 8.82 6.36 10.29
C ASP A 181 7.54 5.74 10.86
N TRP A 182 7.51 5.59 12.17
CA TRP A 182 6.38 5.06 12.95
C TRP A 182 5.63 6.17 13.69
N SER A 183 5.93 7.45 13.38
CA SER A 183 5.20 8.59 13.93
C SER A 183 3.71 8.47 13.64
N GLY A 184 2.91 8.52 14.71
CA GLY A 184 1.46 8.43 14.58
C GLY A 184 0.95 7.04 14.19
N ALA A 185 1.73 5.97 14.38
CA ALA A 185 1.29 4.58 14.15
C ALA A 185 0.04 4.19 14.97
N ASN A 186 -0.39 4.98 15.94
CA ASN A 186 -1.68 4.80 16.64
C ASN A 186 -2.89 5.45 15.93
N LYS A 187 -2.66 6.23 14.87
CA LYS A 187 -3.72 6.89 14.09
C LYS A 187 -4.19 6.02 12.94
N PHE A 188 -5.41 6.28 12.48
CA PHE A 188 -5.98 5.70 11.26
C PHE A 188 -5.84 4.17 11.18
N GLN A 189 -6.20 3.49 12.27
CA GLN A 189 -6.12 2.02 12.40
C GLN A 189 -4.71 1.44 12.18
N GLY A 190 -3.68 2.10 12.72
CA GLY A 190 -2.32 1.55 12.66
C GLY A 190 -1.49 2.08 11.49
N THR A 191 -2.08 2.88 10.60
CA THR A 191 -1.43 3.27 9.35
C THR A 191 -0.61 4.53 9.44
N GLY A 192 -0.88 5.42 10.41
CA GLY A 192 -0.17 6.70 10.56
C GLY A 192 -0.28 7.68 9.39
N TRP A 193 -1.06 7.37 8.36
CA TRP A 193 -1.24 8.13 7.13
C TRP A 193 -2.73 8.23 6.80
N ALA A 194 -3.26 9.39 6.43
CA ALA A 194 -4.63 9.50 5.91
C ALA A 194 -4.71 8.93 4.48
N ASN A 195 -5.91 8.51 4.05
CA ASN A 195 -6.13 8.14 2.63
C ASN A 195 -5.77 9.34 1.74
N THR A 196 -5.09 9.08 0.61
CA THR A 196 -4.52 10.11 -0.28
C THR A 196 -3.54 11.11 0.36
N GLU A 197 -3.06 10.83 1.58
CA GLU A 197 -1.93 11.59 2.11
C GLU A 197 -0.69 11.28 1.28
N PHE A 198 0.02 12.34 0.87
CA PHE A 198 1.34 12.22 0.26
C PHE A 198 2.39 12.91 1.14
N ARG A 199 3.57 12.29 1.21
CA ARG A 199 4.77 12.87 1.83
C ARG A 199 5.92 12.83 0.84
N THR A 200 6.85 13.75 1.01
CA THR A 200 7.99 13.93 0.10
C THR A 200 9.29 13.60 0.81
N PHE A 201 10.15 12.83 0.15
CA PHE A 201 11.41 12.34 0.68
C PHE A 201 12.56 12.56 -0.29
N THR A 202 13.77 12.54 0.26
CA THR A 202 15.04 12.41 -0.46
C THR A 202 15.83 11.28 0.18
N PHE A 203 16.86 10.76 -0.48
CA PHE A 203 17.80 9.86 0.21
C PHE A 203 18.62 10.63 1.26
N ALA A 204 18.99 9.95 2.34
CA ALA A 204 19.76 10.53 3.44
C ALA A 204 21.20 10.94 3.05
N SER A 205 21.74 10.34 1.98
CA SER A 205 23.08 10.59 1.44
C SER A 205 23.06 10.45 -0.08
N GLU A 206 23.93 11.18 -0.79
CA GLU A 206 24.14 11.05 -2.23
C GLU A 206 25.01 9.83 -2.61
N SER A 207 25.60 9.16 -1.61
CA SER A 207 26.26 7.86 -1.77
C SER A 207 25.43 6.76 -1.12
N PRO A 208 25.45 5.51 -1.64
CA PRO A 208 24.66 4.43 -1.09
C PRO A 208 25.09 4.16 0.36
N SER A 209 24.20 4.50 1.30
CA SER A 209 24.26 3.96 2.66
C SER A 209 23.88 2.49 2.61
N PRO A 210 24.44 1.60 3.46
CA PRO A 210 24.01 0.20 3.54
C PRO A 210 22.49 0.01 3.73
N SER A 211 21.79 1.04 4.23
CA SER A 211 20.35 1.03 4.51
C SER A 211 19.44 1.58 3.40
N TYR A 212 19.99 2.35 2.44
CA TYR A 212 19.21 3.11 1.45
C TYR A 212 18.12 4.00 2.05
N SER A 213 18.30 4.46 3.30
CA SER A 213 17.27 5.20 4.04
C SER A 213 16.89 6.50 3.36
N ILE A 214 15.60 6.82 3.45
CA ILE A 214 14.99 8.05 2.93
C ILE A 214 14.56 8.97 4.07
N VAL A 215 14.70 10.28 3.88
CA VAL A 215 14.39 11.30 4.88
C VAL A 215 13.26 12.18 4.35
N GLU A 216 12.21 12.33 5.17
CA GLU A 216 11.10 13.21 4.82
C GLU A 216 11.55 14.68 4.82
N SER A 217 11.20 15.41 3.76
CA SER A 217 11.54 16.82 3.60
C SER A 217 10.84 17.70 4.63
N SER A 218 11.49 18.82 5.00
CA SER A 218 10.94 19.77 5.98
C SER A 218 9.58 20.33 5.56
N ALA A 219 9.40 20.63 4.27
CA ALA A 219 8.13 21.11 3.73
C ALA A 219 7.00 20.08 3.88
N SER A 220 7.31 18.78 3.66
CA SER A 220 6.36 17.69 3.86
C SER A 220 5.97 17.56 5.34
N ARG A 221 6.95 17.57 6.25
CA ARG A 221 6.70 17.49 7.69
C ARG A 221 5.83 18.65 8.18
N ARG A 222 6.20 19.88 7.80
CA ARG A 222 5.45 21.09 8.14
C ARG A 222 3.99 21.00 7.68
N ARG A 223 3.74 20.49 6.47
CA ARG A 223 2.38 20.30 5.94
C ARG A 223 1.54 19.33 6.78
N ARG A 224 2.13 18.23 7.29
CA ARG A 224 1.36 17.18 8.00
C ARG A 224 1.32 17.32 9.53
N SER A 225 2.32 17.95 10.15
CA SER A 225 2.48 17.94 11.61
C SER A 225 2.71 19.32 12.22
N GLY A 226 2.90 20.37 11.41
CA GLY A 226 3.24 21.71 11.88
C GLY A 226 4.63 21.81 12.54
N SER A 227 5.43 20.73 12.52
CA SER A 227 6.78 20.67 13.08
C SER A 227 7.77 20.18 12.03
N GLU A 228 8.99 20.72 12.07
CA GLU A 228 10.09 20.27 11.23
C GLU A 228 10.99 19.23 11.92
N LYS A 229 10.88 19.08 13.25
CA LYS A 229 11.77 18.21 14.02
C LYS A 229 11.38 16.73 13.84
N PRO A 230 12.28 15.87 13.34
CA PRO A 230 12.06 14.42 13.33
C PRO A 230 12.04 13.86 14.76
N LEU A 231 11.40 12.70 14.93
CA LEU A 231 11.68 11.84 16.06
C LEU A 231 13.09 11.24 15.93
N THR A 232 13.71 10.97 17.06
CA THR A 232 14.99 10.27 17.16
C THR A 232 14.87 8.80 16.76
N GLU A 233 15.98 8.16 16.37
CA GLU A 233 16.00 6.72 16.04
C GLU A 233 15.55 5.83 17.22
N ALA A 234 15.84 6.23 18.46
CA ALA A 234 15.40 5.51 19.64
C ALA A 234 13.88 5.57 19.80
N GLU A 235 13.27 6.74 19.61
CA GLU A 235 11.81 6.91 19.62
C GLU A 235 11.16 6.10 18.49
N GLN A 236 11.71 6.14 17.27
CA GLN A 236 11.21 5.35 16.15
C GLN A 236 11.24 3.84 16.44
N ARG A 237 12.34 3.32 17.00
CA ARG A 237 12.45 1.91 17.38
C ARG A 237 11.44 1.50 18.45
N ASN A 238 11.19 2.36 19.43
CA ASN A 238 10.20 2.10 20.47
C ASN A 238 8.77 2.08 19.91
N LEU A 239 8.44 3.01 19.02
CA LEU A 239 7.16 3.05 18.33
C LEU A 239 6.95 1.82 17.44
N LYS A 240 7.97 1.44 16.65
CA LYS A 240 7.96 0.22 15.83
C LYS A 240 7.64 -1.01 16.66
N ARG A 241 8.40 -1.25 17.72
CA ARG A 241 8.20 -2.42 18.61
C ARG A 241 6.78 -2.45 19.17
N SER A 242 6.27 -1.30 19.61
CA SER A 242 4.92 -1.21 20.18
C SER A 242 3.84 -1.50 19.14
N ALA A 243 4.00 -0.98 17.92
CA ALA A 243 3.07 -1.20 16.81
C ALA A 243 3.06 -2.66 16.33
N GLU A 244 4.24 -3.29 16.21
CA GLU A 244 4.38 -4.70 15.83
C GLU A 244 3.72 -5.62 16.88
N VAL A 245 3.98 -5.40 18.17
CA VAL A 245 3.34 -6.17 19.25
C VAL A 245 1.82 -5.99 19.24
N GLN A 246 1.32 -4.78 19.00
CA GLN A 246 -0.12 -4.54 18.93
C GLN A 246 -0.75 -5.24 17.71
N SER A 247 -0.09 -5.20 16.56
CA SER A 247 -0.52 -5.89 15.34
C SER A 247 -0.60 -7.41 15.56
N GLU A 248 0.40 -8.01 16.20
CA GLU A 248 0.40 -9.44 16.53
C GLU A 248 -0.72 -9.83 17.50
N LYS A 249 -1.00 -9.00 18.51
CA LYS A 249 -2.13 -9.21 19.44
C LYS A 249 -3.46 -9.17 18.69
N ASN A 250 -3.68 -8.14 17.87
CA ASN A 250 -4.89 -7.99 17.08
C ASN A 250 -5.10 -9.20 16.13
N LYS A 251 -4.03 -9.70 15.49
CA LYS A 251 -4.10 -10.91 14.65
C LYS A 251 -4.51 -12.16 15.44
N LYS A 252 -3.98 -12.33 16.66
CA LYS A 252 -4.34 -13.46 17.54
C LYS A 252 -5.80 -13.40 18.00
N ASP A 253 -6.28 -12.20 18.32
CA ASP A 253 -7.66 -12.02 18.78
C ASP A 253 -8.67 -12.21 17.65
N SER A 254 -8.38 -11.73 16.43
CA SER A 254 -9.21 -11.99 15.24
C SER A 254 -9.33 -13.49 14.94
N LYS A 255 -8.22 -14.25 14.97
CA LYS A 255 -8.25 -15.71 14.73
C LYS A 255 -9.09 -16.45 15.78
N LYS A 256 -9.08 -16.00 17.04
CA LYS A 256 -9.93 -16.59 18.10
C LYS A 256 -11.41 -16.31 17.86
N ASP A 257 -11.77 -15.11 17.41
CA ASP A 257 -13.16 -14.74 17.14
C ASP A 257 -13.72 -15.51 15.93
N ASP A 258 -12.93 -15.67 14.87
CA ASP A 258 -13.31 -16.48 13.70
C ASP A 258 -13.46 -17.97 14.06
N THR A 259 -12.58 -18.52 14.91
CA THR A 259 -12.69 -19.89 15.41
C THR A 259 -13.98 -20.09 16.23
N LYS A 260 -14.34 -19.11 17.08
CA LYS A 260 -15.58 -19.14 17.86
C LYS A 260 -16.82 -19.04 16.97
N LYS A 261 -16.82 -18.17 15.96
CA LYS A 261 -17.92 -18.06 14.98
C LYS A 261 -18.07 -19.33 14.16
N GLY A 262 -16.97 -19.95 13.74
CA GLY A 262 -16.97 -21.25 13.06
C GLY A 262 -17.56 -22.36 13.92
N LEU A 263 -17.17 -22.46 15.19
CA LEU A 263 -17.75 -23.42 16.14
C LEU A 263 -19.26 -23.19 16.36
N PHE A 264 -19.69 -21.94 16.46
CA PHE A 264 -21.11 -21.58 16.61
C PHE A 264 -21.94 -21.89 15.36
N ALA A 265 -21.38 -21.71 14.16
CA ALA A 265 -22.05 -22.09 12.92
C ALA A 265 -22.16 -23.62 12.80
N PHE A 266 -21.10 -24.35 13.17
CA PHE A 266 -21.08 -25.81 13.16
C PHE A 266 -22.07 -26.41 14.18
N SER A 267 -22.21 -25.81 15.36
CA SER A 267 -23.18 -26.25 16.36
C SER A 267 -24.63 -25.99 15.92
N LYS A 268 -24.91 -24.87 15.25
CA LYS A 268 -26.23 -24.60 14.64
C LYS A 268 -26.58 -25.57 13.52
N LEU A 269 -25.62 -25.94 12.67
CA LEU A 269 -25.80 -26.96 11.62
C LEU A 269 -26.05 -28.36 12.20
N ARG A 270 -25.39 -28.70 13.32
CA ARG A 270 -25.61 -29.98 14.01
C ARG A 270 -26.99 -30.02 14.69
N ALA A 271 -27.42 -28.91 15.27
CA ALA A 271 -28.76 -28.78 15.88
C ALA A 271 -29.88 -28.85 14.83
N SER A 272 -29.69 -28.29 13.63
CA SER A 272 -30.67 -28.37 12.55
C SER A 272 -30.70 -29.74 11.85
N ALA A 273 -29.58 -30.47 11.81
CA ALA A 273 -29.54 -31.86 11.37
C ALA A 273 -30.26 -32.79 12.37
N SER A 274 -30.04 -32.61 13.68
CA SER A 274 -30.74 -33.38 14.72
C SER A 274 -32.25 -33.12 14.80
N ALA A 275 -32.73 -31.96 14.33
CA ALA A 275 -34.15 -31.64 14.30
C ALA A 275 -34.90 -32.24 13.09
N ARG A 276 -34.18 -32.70 12.06
CA ARG A 276 -34.77 -33.35 10.87
C ARG A 276 -34.99 -34.85 11.04
N ASP A 277 -34.34 -35.48 12.01
CA ASP A 277 -34.48 -36.92 12.29
C ASP A 277 -35.67 -37.24 13.23
N PHE A 278 -36.47 -36.25 13.65
CA PHE A 278 -37.59 -36.43 14.58
C PHE A 278 -38.99 -36.22 13.96
N VAL A 279 -39.09 -35.97 12.66
CA VAL A 279 -40.38 -35.81 11.95
C VAL A 279 -40.46 -36.83 10.81
N GLY A 280 -40.55 -38.11 11.18
CA GLY A 280 -40.58 -39.22 10.24
C GLY A 280 -41.02 -40.51 10.91
N GLY A 281 -42.15 -40.46 11.62
CA GLY A 281 -42.74 -41.63 12.24
C GLY A 281 -44.08 -41.28 12.88
N TYR A 282 -45.13 -41.58 12.13
CA TYR A 282 -46.53 -41.94 12.49
C TYR A 282 -47.52 -41.34 11.48
#